data_AF-A0A0L0EP42-F1
#
_entry.id   AF-A0A0L0EP42-F1
#
_cell.length_a   1.000
_cell.length_b   1.000
_cell.length_c   1.000
_cell.angle_alpha   90.00
_cell.angle_beta   90.00
_cell.angle_gamma   90.00
#
_symmetry.space_group_name_H-M   'P 1'
#
loop_
_entity.id
_entity.type
_entity.pdbx_description
1 polymer ?
#
loop_
_entity_poly.entity_id
_entity_poly.type
_entity_poly.pdbx_seq_one_letter_code
_entity_poly.pdbx_strand_id
1 'polypeptide(L)'
;MKTSMLALCSLLASGAVNATTTESFGTTQDLLVNEDVKTLHVVDINADSRKDLVWVTNTGAVKFKLQNNDALASLESLPGTRWRLEYNGRSDVKYIDFTSEGGVLQTHDNKLFNVINVTMSQTGTLDFCTPFYNGLDKTECQWHYSVTEILPNVMKGVDKRLNTTWVAYKLVN
;
A
#
# COMPACT_ATOMS: atom_id res chain seq x y z
N MET A 1 29.05 -74.07 -37.74
CA MET A 1 29.60 -72.71 -37.92
C MET A 1 28.67 -71.72 -37.24
N LYS A 2 29.23 -70.85 -36.39
CA LYS A 2 28.58 -69.78 -35.63
C LYS A 2 28.22 -68.60 -36.53
N THR A 3 27.10 -67.92 -36.20
CA THR A 3 26.92 -66.45 -36.17
C THR A 3 25.51 -66.18 -35.58
N SER A 4 25.35 -66.03 -34.27
CA SER A 4 25.39 -64.78 -33.47
C SER A 4 24.42 -63.66 -33.89
N MET A 5 23.43 -63.47 -33.02
CA MET A 5 22.88 -62.22 -32.44
C MET A 5 22.47 -61.04 -33.34
N LEU A 6 21.27 -60.49 -33.07
CA LEU A 6 21.13 -59.22 -32.34
C LEU A 6 19.65 -58.93 -32.00
N ALA A 7 19.39 -58.75 -30.71
CA ALA A 7 18.10 -58.29 -30.18
C ALA A 7 17.98 -56.78 -30.41
N LEU A 8 16.87 -56.35 -31.02
CA LEU A 8 16.55 -54.93 -31.19
C LEU A 8 15.73 -54.48 -29.97
N CYS A 9 16.40 -53.92 -28.97
CA CYS A 9 15.74 -53.26 -27.85
C CYS A 9 15.54 -51.79 -28.25
N SER A 10 14.32 -51.40 -28.59
CA SER A 10 13.99 -50.00 -28.91
C SER A 10 13.89 -49.19 -27.61
N LEU A 11 14.91 -48.39 -27.34
CA LEU A 11 14.94 -47.41 -26.25
C LEU A 11 14.15 -46.17 -26.70
N LEU A 12 12.95 -45.96 -26.15
CA LEU A 12 12.23 -44.69 -26.29
C LEU A 12 12.89 -43.66 -25.36
N ALA A 13 13.78 -42.84 -25.89
CA ALA A 13 14.26 -41.66 -25.18
C ALA A 13 13.17 -40.57 -25.24
N SER A 14 12.30 -40.50 -24.23
CA SER A 14 11.49 -39.31 -23.98
C SER A 14 12.39 -38.21 -23.43
N GLY A 15 13.05 -37.47 -24.33
CA GLY A 15 13.69 -36.22 -23.96
C GLY A 15 12.61 -35.25 -23.51
N ALA A 16 12.56 -34.93 -22.22
CA ALA A 16 11.82 -33.78 -21.74
C ALA A 16 12.44 -32.54 -22.39
N VAL A 17 11.77 -31.98 -23.39
CA VAL A 17 12.11 -30.67 -23.91
C VAL A 17 11.76 -29.69 -22.79
N ASN A 18 12.75 -29.29 -22.00
CA ASN A 18 12.60 -28.13 -21.14
C ASN A 18 12.42 -26.94 -22.08
N ALA A 19 11.16 -26.58 -22.33
CA ALA A 19 10.80 -25.37 -23.03
C ALA A 19 11.50 -24.22 -22.31
N THR A 20 12.57 -23.72 -22.92
CA THR A 20 13.31 -22.58 -22.39
C THR A 20 12.40 -21.39 -22.65
N THR A 21 11.65 -20.96 -21.64
CA THR A 21 10.91 -19.70 -21.73
C THR A 21 11.95 -18.61 -21.89
N THR A 22 12.03 -18.06 -23.10
CA THR A 22 12.85 -16.89 -23.34
C THR A 22 12.08 -15.73 -22.72
N GLU A 23 12.47 -15.36 -21.50
CA GLU A 23 11.93 -14.18 -20.84
C GLU A 23 12.28 -12.95 -21.69
N SER A 24 11.26 -12.24 -22.17
CA SER A 24 11.42 -10.99 -22.89
C SER A 24 11.14 -9.84 -21.92
N PHE A 25 12.17 -9.06 -21.63
CA PHE A 25 12.03 -7.84 -20.84
C PHE A 25 11.89 -6.63 -21.76
N GLY A 26 10.99 -5.71 -21.41
CA GLY A 26 10.86 -4.42 -22.08
C GLY A 26 11.94 -3.43 -21.64
N THR A 27 11.75 -2.15 -21.98
CA THR A 27 12.61 -1.06 -21.50
C THR A 27 12.50 -0.89 -19.99
N THR A 28 13.63 -0.73 -19.30
CA THR A 28 13.69 -0.43 -17.87
C THR A 28 13.50 1.07 -17.61
N GLN A 29 12.87 1.42 -16.49
CA GLN A 29 12.75 2.79 -16.01
C GLN A 29 13.14 2.87 -14.53
N ASP A 30 13.93 3.89 -14.18
CA ASP A 30 14.19 4.23 -12.78
C ASP A 30 13.01 5.02 -12.20
N LEU A 31 12.45 4.55 -11.10
CA LEU A 31 11.19 5.08 -10.53
C LEU A 31 11.37 5.85 -9.22
N LEU A 32 12.29 5.41 -8.36
CA LEU A 32 12.48 5.93 -7.00
C LEU A 32 13.94 6.35 -6.78
N VAL A 33 14.48 7.18 -7.68
CA VAL A 33 15.86 7.69 -7.58
C VAL A 33 15.93 8.74 -6.48
N ASN A 34 16.90 8.62 -5.58
CA ASN A 34 17.10 9.51 -4.43
C ASN A 34 15.93 9.58 -3.44
N GLU A 35 15.05 8.56 -3.44
CA GLU A 35 13.98 8.45 -2.46
C GLU A 35 14.45 7.72 -1.19
N ASP A 36 14.00 8.20 -0.04
CA ASP A 36 14.23 7.55 1.26
C ASP A 36 13.27 6.38 1.41
N VAL A 37 13.60 5.21 0.86
CA VAL A 37 12.73 4.03 0.85
C VAL A 37 13.07 3.10 2.01
N LYS A 38 12.12 2.93 2.94
CA LYS A 38 12.20 1.91 4.01
C LYS A 38 11.46 0.63 3.65
N THR A 39 10.24 0.76 3.14
CA THR A 39 9.43 -0.36 2.60
C THR A 39 8.83 0.03 1.26
N LEU A 40 8.73 -0.91 0.32
CA LEU A 40 8.15 -0.70 -1.00
C LEU A 40 7.13 -1.81 -1.29
N HIS A 41 5.98 -1.43 -1.83
CA HIS A 41 4.94 -2.35 -2.28
C HIS A 41 4.50 -2.01 -3.71
N VAL A 42 4.18 -3.06 -4.47
CA VAL A 42 3.62 -2.99 -5.82
C VAL A 42 2.19 -3.50 -5.75
N VAL A 43 1.23 -2.61 -5.65
CA VAL A 43 -0.15 -2.95 -5.29
C VAL A 43 -1.13 -1.90 -5.79
N ASP A 44 -2.34 -2.33 -6.13
CA ASP A 44 -3.42 -1.47 -6.60
C ASP A 44 -4.05 -0.77 -5.39
N ILE A 45 -3.72 0.50 -5.16
CA ILE A 45 -4.20 1.28 -4.01
C ILE A 45 -5.39 2.17 -4.36
N ASN A 46 -5.74 2.31 -5.64
CA ASN A 46 -6.85 3.13 -6.10
C ASN A 46 -8.02 2.31 -6.72
N ALA A 47 -7.89 0.98 -6.68
CA ALA A 47 -8.85 0.01 -7.19
C ALA A 47 -9.13 0.12 -8.70
N ASP A 48 -8.13 0.55 -9.50
CA ASP A 48 -8.26 0.70 -10.95
C ASP A 48 -7.78 -0.51 -11.77
N SER A 49 -7.45 -1.62 -11.08
CA SER A 49 -6.88 -2.86 -11.63
C SER A 49 -5.47 -2.74 -12.19
N ARG A 50 -4.76 -1.64 -11.93
CA ARG A 50 -3.33 -1.47 -12.24
C ARG A 50 -2.53 -1.42 -10.96
N LYS A 51 -1.26 -1.84 -11.02
CA LYS A 51 -0.42 -1.95 -9.82
C LYS A 51 0.33 -0.63 -9.62
N ASP A 52 0.04 0.03 -8.51
CA ASP A 52 0.71 1.26 -8.10
C ASP A 52 2.00 0.96 -7.34
N LEU A 53 2.83 1.98 -7.16
CA LEU A 53 3.93 1.94 -6.22
C LEU A 53 3.56 2.72 -4.97
N VAL A 54 3.80 2.13 -3.81
CA VAL A 54 3.65 2.81 -2.52
C VAL A 54 4.83 2.47 -1.62
N TRP A 55 5.39 3.48 -0.96
CA TRP A 55 6.52 3.30 -0.06
C TRP A 55 6.39 4.13 1.20
N VAL A 56 7.00 3.60 2.26
CA VAL A 56 7.15 4.30 3.54
C VAL A 56 8.60 4.73 3.67
N THR A 57 8.84 5.94 4.15
CA THR A 57 10.19 6.48 4.40
C THR A 57 10.73 6.06 5.76
N ASN A 58 12.00 6.36 6.05
CA ASN A 58 12.56 6.10 7.37
C ASN A 58 11.91 6.94 8.48
N THR A 59 11.32 8.08 8.12
CA THR A 59 10.56 8.94 9.05
C THR A 59 9.11 8.48 9.25
N GLY A 60 8.62 7.53 8.44
CA GLY A 60 7.22 7.07 8.48
C GLY A 60 6.29 7.83 7.53
N ALA A 61 6.82 8.70 6.68
CA ALA A 61 6.03 9.33 5.63
C ALA A 61 5.59 8.29 4.59
N VAL A 62 4.34 8.39 4.14
CA VAL A 62 3.80 7.56 3.07
C VAL A 62 3.80 8.36 1.78
N LYS A 63 4.43 7.79 0.76
CA LYS A 63 4.46 8.33 -0.59
C LYS A 63 3.97 7.27 -1.57
N PHE A 64 3.39 7.70 -2.68
CA PHE A 64 2.84 6.79 -3.67
C PHE A 64 2.94 7.36 -5.08
N LYS A 65 2.82 6.45 -6.05
CA LYS A 65 2.77 6.72 -7.48
C LYS A 65 1.70 5.85 -8.09
N LEU A 66 0.63 6.48 -8.56
CA LEU A 66 -0.44 5.79 -9.27
C LEU A 66 0.00 5.42 -10.68
N GLN A 67 -0.32 4.20 -11.13
CA GLN A 67 -0.06 3.76 -12.49
C GLN A 67 -1.13 4.29 -13.44
N ASN A 68 -0.94 5.51 -13.94
CA ASN A 68 -1.93 6.21 -14.79
C ASN A 68 -1.49 6.33 -16.26
N ASN A 69 -1.10 5.24 -16.94
CA ASN A 69 -0.72 5.19 -18.39
C ASN A 69 0.34 6.21 -18.91
N ASP A 70 0.75 7.19 -18.11
CA ASP A 70 1.71 8.23 -18.46
C ASP A 70 3.10 7.85 -17.94
N ALA A 71 4.07 7.81 -18.86
CA ALA A 71 5.45 7.42 -18.60
C ALA A 71 6.18 8.33 -17.58
N LEU A 72 5.60 9.48 -17.21
CA LEU A 72 6.13 10.42 -16.23
C LEU A 72 5.09 10.67 -15.13
N ALA A 73 5.01 9.76 -14.16
CA ALA A 73 4.10 9.95 -13.03
C ALA A 73 4.66 10.95 -12.01
N SER A 74 3.80 11.83 -11.50
CA SER A 74 4.06 12.64 -10.32
C SER A 74 4.11 11.76 -9.07
N LEU A 75 5.17 11.87 -8.28
CA LEU A 75 5.22 11.27 -6.94
C LEU A 75 4.31 12.10 -6.03
N GLU A 76 3.30 11.47 -5.44
CA GLU A 76 2.42 12.10 -4.47
C GLU A 76 2.83 11.73 -3.04
N SER A 77 2.55 12.64 -2.11
CA SER A 77 2.95 12.53 -0.70
C SER A 77 1.76 12.85 0.19
N LEU A 78 1.51 12.01 1.19
CA LEU A 78 0.54 12.33 2.24
C LEU A 78 1.03 13.42 3.21
N PRO A 79 2.31 13.46 3.64
CA PRO A 79 2.79 14.57 4.47
C PRO A 79 2.46 15.96 3.90
N GLY A 80 1.99 16.86 4.77
CA GLY A 80 1.58 18.22 4.40
C GLY A 80 0.14 18.33 3.89
N THR A 81 -0.63 17.23 3.92
CA THR A 81 -2.03 17.22 3.51
C THR A 81 -2.96 17.16 4.72
N ARG A 82 -4.12 17.81 4.59
CA ARG A 82 -5.22 17.75 5.55
C ARG A 82 -6.44 17.15 4.89
N TRP A 83 -7.16 16.28 5.59
CA TRP A 83 -8.33 15.60 5.07
C TRP A 83 -9.50 15.68 6.03
N ARG A 84 -10.69 15.92 5.51
CA ARG A 84 -11.96 15.85 6.25
C ARG A 84 -12.52 14.45 6.12
N LEU A 85 -12.59 13.72 7.22
CA LEU A 85 -12.98 12.32 7.32
C LEU A 85 -14.42 12.21 7.82
N GLU A 86 -15.27 11.55 7.04
CA GLU A 86 -16.71 11.43 7.25
C GLU A 86 -17.10 9.96 7.32
N TYR A 87 -17.76 9.57 8.41
CA TYR A 87 -18.20 8.19 8.60
C TYR A 87 -19.53 7.93 7.89
N ASN A 88 -19.62 6.80 7.20
CA ASN A 88 -20.86 6.38 6.56
C ASN A 88 -21.93 6.09 7.62
N GLY A 89 -23.07 6.78 7.54
CA GLY A 89 -24.18 6.61 8.48
C GLY A 89 -23.99 7.26 9.85
N ARG A 90 -23.00 8.16 10.01
CA ARG A 90 -22.82 8.98 11.23
C ARG A 90 -22.62 10.44 10.84
N SER A 91 -23.00 11.35 11.74
CA SER A 91 -22.76 12.79 11.60
C SER A 91 -21.37 13.21 12.10
N ASP A 92 -20.57 12.28 12.61
CA ASP A 92 -19.26 12.56 13.18
C ASP A 92 -18.24 12.84 12.08
N VAL A 93 -17.60 14.01 12.18
CA VAL A 93 -16.52 14.43 11.30
C VAL A 93 -15.22 14.44 12.09
N LYS A 94 -14.16 13.96 11.47
CA LYS A 94 -12.79 14.09 11.98
C LYS A 94 -11.93 14.77 10.92
N TYR A 95 -10.81 15.31 11.33
CA TYR A 95 -9.79 15.82 10.41
C TYR A 95 -8.50 15.05 10.65
N ILE A 96 -7.78 14.71 9.59
CA ILE A 96 -6.46 14.11 9.69
C ILE A 96 -5.46 14.97 8.92
N ASP A 97 -4.43 15.41 9.63
CA ASP A 97 -3.28 16.10 9.08
C ASP A 97 -2.13 15.09 9.03
N PHE A 98 -1.73 14.68 7.83
CA PHE A 98 -0.56 13.82 7.68
C PHE A 98 0.71 14.65 7.76
N THR A 99 1.67 14.21 8.57
CA THR A 99 2.99 14.84 8.72
C THR A 99 4.09 13.86 8.34
N SER A 100 5.33 14.33 8.29
CA SER A 100 6.50 13.46 8.09
C SER A 100 6.72 12.45 9.22
N GLU A 101 6.03 12.62 10.36
CA GLU A 101 6.12 11.80 11.58
C GLU A 101 4.84 10.98 11.83
N GLY A 102 3.97 10.85 10.83
CA GLY A 102 2.73 10.10 10.89
C GLY A 102 1.51 10.99 10.75
N GLY A 103 1.28 11.90 11.70
CA GLY A 103 0.22 12.91 11.60
C GLY A 103 -0.51 13.19 12.90
N VAL A 104 -1.61 13.94 12.78
CA VAL A 104 -2.51 14.27 13.87
C VAL A 104 -3.95 14.07 13.41
N LEU A 105 -4.75 13.43 14.24
CA LEU A 105 -6.19 13.29 14.06
C LEU A 105 -6.91 14.21 15.03
N GLN A 106 -7.73 15.10 14.50
CA GLN A 106 -8.58 16.02 15.22
C GLN A 106 -10.04 15.53 15.19
N THR A 107 -10.66 15.42 16.35
CA THR A 107 -12.10 15.10 16.46
C THR A 107 -12.97 16.34 16.36
N HIS A 108 -14.30 16.15 16.21
CA HIS A 108 -15.26 17.26 16.13
C HIS A 108 -15.22 18.20 17.35
N ASP A 109 -14.77 17.73 18.51
CA ASP A 109 -14.62 18.49 19.76
C ASP A 109 -13.21 19.08 19.93
N ASN A 110 -12.44 19.16 18.84
CA ASN A 110 -11.08 19.73 18.79
C ASN A 110 -10.03 18.99 19.63
N LYS A 111 -10.28 17.75 20.06
CA LYS A 111 -9.23 16.94 20.67
C LYS A 111 -8.28 16.44 19.59
N LEU A 112 -7.00 16.46 19.91
CA LEU A 112 -5.92 16.06 19.01
C LEU A 112 -5.32 14.74 19.50
N PHE A 113 -5.08 13.83 18.56
CA PHE A 113 -4.46 12.55 18.81
C PHE A 113 -3.37 12.30 17.78
N ASN A 114 -2.17 11.95 18.22
CA ASN A 114 -1.09 11.62 17.30
C ASN A 114 -1.43 10.36 16.50
N VAL A 115 -1.16 10.40 15.21
CA VAL A 115 -1.19 9.23 14.34
C VAL A 115 0.15 8.51 14.48
N ILE A 116 0.10 7.26 14.90
CA ILE A 116 1.27 6.41 15.13
C ILE A 116 1.10 5.06 14.41
N ASN A 117 2.17 4.27 14.38
CA ASN A 117 2.19 2.93 13.76
C ASN A 117 1.68 2.92 12.31
N VAL A 118 2.09 3.94 11.55
CA VAL A 118 1.80 4.07 10.13
C VAL A 118 2.54 2.96 9.36
N THR A 119 1.78 2.03 8.79
CA THR A 119 2.31 0.84 8.13
C THR A 119 1.53 0.54 6.85
N MET A 120 2.23 0.07 5.81
CA MET A 120 1.61 -0.39 4.58
C MET A 120 1.53 -1.92 4.59
N SER A 121 0.35 -2.47 4.35
CA SER A 121 0.17 -3.91 4.21
C SER A 121 0.61 -4.40 2.82
N GLN A 122 0.83 -5.70 2.68
CA GLN A 122 1.09 -6.33 1.38
C GLN A 122 -0.09 -6.17 0.39
N THR A 123 -1.29 -5.93 0.91
CA THR A 123 -2.51 -5.71 0.11
C THR A 123 -2.75 -4.24 -0.20
N GLY A 124 -1.78 -3.34 0.06
CA GLY A 124 -1.90 -1.92 -0.28
C GLY A 124 -2.81 -1.15 0.67
N THR A 125 -3.06 -1.70 1.85
CA THR A 125 -3.83 -1.03 2.89
C THR A 125 -2.88 -0.22 3.77
N LEU A 126 -3.12 1.09 3.89
CA LEU A 126 -2.41 1.91 4.85
C LEU A 126 -3.09 1.78 6.21
N ASP A 127 -2.41 1.17 7.16
CA ASP A 127 -2.85 1.04 8.54
C ASP A 127 -2.17 2.10 9.42
N PHE A 128 -2.94 2.75 10.27
CA PHE A 128 -2.43 3.63 11.31
C PHE A 128 -3.35 3.63 12.52
N CYS A 129 -2.87 4.17 13.63
CA CYS A 129 -3.68 4.22 14.84
C CYS A 129 -3.47 5.50 15.64
N THR A 130 -4.37 5.75 16.60
CA THR A 130 -4.23 6.83 17.58
C THR A 130 -4.33 6.27 19.01
N PRO A 131 -3.44 6.68 19.94
CA PRO A 131 -3.49 6.25 21.34
C PRO A 131 -4.56 7.01 22.14
N PHE A 132 -4.90 6.54 23.34
CA PHE A 132 -5.78 7.24 24.29
C PHE A 132 -5.00 7.86 25.46
N TYR A 133 -5.48 9.00 25.97
CA TYR A 133 -4.79 9.75 27.04
C TYR A 133 -4.98 9.18 28.46
N ASN A 134 -5.75 8.10 28.66
CA ASN A 134 -6.24 7.70 30.01
C ASN A 134 -5.78 6.29 30.46
N GLY A 135 -4.52 5.93 30.26
CA GLY A 135 -3.93 4.69 30.79
C GLY A 135 -2.44 4.86 31.10
N LEU A 136 -1.96 4.26 32.20
CA LEU A 136 -0.58 4.38 32.72
C LEU A 136 0.47 3.75 31.78
N ASP A 137 0.02 3.06 30.74
CA ASP A 137 0.78 2.22 29.83
C ASP A 137 1.14 2.92 28.52
N LYS A 138 0.45 4.00 28.12
CA LYS A 138 0.77 4.87 26.96
C LYS A 138 1.09 4.19 25.60
N THR A 139 0.79 2.91 25.39
CA THR A 139 1.31 2.16 24.23
C THR A 139 0.28 1.51 23.32
N GLU A 140 -1.00 1.42 23.69
CA GLU A 140 -1.94 0.65 22.87
C GLU A 140 -2.75 1.54 21.93
N CYS A 141 -2.56 1.31 20.64
CA CYS A 141 -3.46 1.75 19.57
C CYS A 141 -4.90 1.47 19.99
N GLN A 142 -5.70 2.49 20.29
CA GLN A 142 -7.11 2.25 20.60
C GLN A 142 -7.99 2.39 19.36
N TRP A 143 -7.73 3.41 18.54
CA TRP A 143 -8.44 3.58 17.27
C TRP A 143 -7.53 3.13 16.15
N HIS A 144 -8.00 2.14 15.38
CA HIS A 144 -7.30 1.57 14.25
C HIS A 144 -8.01 1.97 12.97
N TYR A 145 -7.26 2.55 12.05
CA TYR A 145 -7.74 2.99 10.76
C TYR A 145 -7.02 2.22 9.67
N SER A 146 -7.78 1.83 8.65
CA SER A 146 -7.28 1.19 7.45
C SER A 146 -7.74 1.98 6.25
N VAL A 147 -6.83 2.61 5.53
CA VAL A 147 -7.13 3.21 4.23
C VAL A 147 -7.09 2.11 3.19
N THR A 148 -8.23 1.89 2.54
CA THR A 148 -8.43 0.84 1.53
C THR A 148 -8.32 1.37 0.12
N GLU A 149 -8.45 2.68 -0.06
CA GLU A 149 -8.35 3.34 -1.36
C GLU A 149 -7.74 4.74 -1.18
N ILE A 150 -6.75 5.08 -2.02
CA ILE A 150 -6.11 6.40 -2.05
C ILE A 150 -6.19 6.97 -3.47
N LEU A 151 -6.92 8.07 -3.61
CA LEU A 151 -6.99 8.93 -4.80
C LEU A 151 -6.42 10.31 -4.46
N PRO A 152 -6.02 11.13 -5.45
CA PRO A 152 -5.38 12.42 -5.20
C PRO A 152 -6.16 13.37 -4.28
N ASN A 153 -7.50 13.29 -4.28
CA ASN A 153 -8.40 14.15 -3.50
C ASN A 153 -9.40 13.39 -2.62
N VAL A 154 -9.41 12.05 -2.68
CA VAL A 154 -10.34 11.21 -1.91
C VAL A 154 -9.59 10.02 -1.34
N MET A 155 -9.82 9.71 -0.06
CA MET A 155 -9.42 8.44 0.53
C MET A 155 -10.66 7.72 1.05
N LYS A 156 -10.62 6.40 1.03
CA LYS A 156 -11.66 5.57 1.66
C LYS A 156 -11.01 4.62 2.62
N GLY A 157 -11.74 4.25 3.67
CA GLY A 157 -11.22 3.29 4.61
C GLY A 157 -12.23 2.79 5.62
N VAL A 158 -11.71 2.08 6.60
CA VAL A 158 -12.46 1.45 7.67
C VAL A 158 -11.87 1.87 9.01
N ASP A 159 -12.72 2.24 9.95
CA ASP A 159 -12.38 2.25 11.37
C ASP A 159 -12.58 0.82 11.88
N LYS A 160 -11.47 0.12 12.14
CA LYS A 160 -11.47 -1.29 12.54
C LYS A 160 -12.13 -1.51 13.91
N ARG A 161 -12.16 -0.50 14.78
CA ARG A 161 -12.80 -0.60 16.10
C ARG A 161 -14.31 -0.56 15.97
N LEU A 162 -14.83 0.35 15.15
CA LEU A 162 -16.27 0.52 14.95
C LEU A 162 -16.82 -0.36 13.82
N ASN A 163 -15.96 -1.05 13.09
CA ASN A 163 -16.29 -1.77 11.86
C ASN A 163 -17.15 -0.92 10.91
N THR A 164 -16.79 0.36 10.77
CA THR A 164 -17.55 1.35 10.01
C THR A 164 -16.65 1.94 8.93
N THR A 165 -17.19 2.10 7.73
CA THR A 165 -16.49 2.72 6.61
C THR A 165 -16.53 4.25 6.70
N TRP A 166 -15.51 4.89 6.15
CA TRP A 166 -15.41 6.34 6.07
C TRP A 166 -14.86 6.76 4.71
N VAL A 167 -15.17 8.00 4.33
CA VAL A 167 -14.60 8.68 3.17
C VAL A 167 -13.92 9.95 3.68
N ALA A 168 -12.71 10.20 3.22
CA ALA A 168 -11.98 11.42 3.54
C ALA A 168 -11.73 12.24 2.27
N TYR A 169 -12.01 13.54 2.35
CA TYR A 169 -11.79 14.49 1.26
C TYR A 169 -10.59 15.36 1.57
N LYS A 170 -9.67 15.49 0.62
CA LYS A 170 -8.50 16.36 0.77
C LYS A 170 -8.99 17.80 0.84
N LEU A 171 -8.57 18.49 1.89
CA LEU A 171 -8.76 19.93 1.99
C LEU A 171 -7.62 20.59 1.23
N VAL A 172 -7.98 21.38 0.23
CA VAL A 172 -7.03 22.23 -0.49
C VAL A 172 -6.72 23.41 0.42
N ASN A 173 -5.45 23.55 0.79
CA ASN A 173 -4.94 24.79 1.39
C ASN A 173 -4.41 25.70 0.27
#